data_AF-A0A085L939-F1
#
_entry.id   AF-A0A085L939-F1
#
_cell.length_a   1.000
_cell.length_b   1.000
_cell.length_c   1.000
_cell.angle_alpha   90.00
_cell.angle_beta   90.00
_cell.angle_gamma   90.00
#
_symmetry.space_group_name_H-M   'P 1'
#
loop_
_entity.id
_entity.type
_entity.pdbx_description
1 polymer ?
#
loop_
_entity_poly.entity_id
_entity_poly.type
_entity_poly.pdbx_seq_one_letter_code
_entity_poly.pdbx_strand_id
1 'polypeptide(L)'
;DFFIVDELTVEGNKYAVLLSLEEEESVEDEEDEEDEEDEEDEEDEEDEGEAVILKYVFDEEGNEILEDIEDDEEWEKVANAWEEMLIQENS
;
A
#
# COMPACT_ATOMS: atom_id res chain seq x y z
N ASP A 1 -0.89 12.11 -2.38
CA ASP A 1 0.49 11.83 -2.83
C ASP A 1 0.93 10.47 -2.31
N PHE A 2 1.89 9.81 -2.98
CA PHE A 2 2.46 8.53 -2.52
C PHE A 2 3.81 8.76 -1.84
N PHE A 3 4.07 8.04 -0.76
CA PHE A 3 5.36 8.07 -0.06
C PHE A 3 5.90 6.66 0.10
N ILE A 4 7.21 6.48 -0.14
CA ILE A 4 7.86 5.19 0.11
C ILE A 4 7.95 5.00 1.62
N VAL A 5 7.32 3.94 2.11
CA VAL A 5 7.33 3.57 3.54
C VAL A 5 8.36 2.49 3.83
N ASP A 6 8.66 1.63 2.85
CA ASP A 6 9.63 0.55 3.03
C ASP A 6 10.27 0.12 1.69
N GLU A 7 11.42 -0.56 1.79
CA GLU A 7 12.18 -1.08 0.66
C GLU A 7 12.54 -2.56 0.86
N LEU A 8 12.09 -3.41 -0.07
CA LEU A 8 12.20 -4.86 0.02
C LEU A 8 13.25 -5.39 -0.97
N THR A 9 13.91 -6.49 -0.63
CA THR A 9 14.76 -7.23 -1.58
C THR A 9 14.33 -8.68 -1.64
N VAL A 10 13.77 -9.09 -2.78
CA VAL A 10 13.25 -10.45 -3.00
C VAL A 10 13.90 -11.03 -4.25
N GLU A 11 14.48 -12.23 -4.13
CA GLU A 11 15.21 -12.93 -5.21
C GLU A 11 16.33 -12.11 -5.90
N GLY A 12 16.86 -11.10 -5.22
CA GLY A 12 17.90 -10.21 -5.74
C GLY A 12 17.39 -8.99 -6.51
N ASN A 13 16.07 -8.87 -6.66
CA ASN A 13 15.40 -7.67 -7.15
C ASN A 13 15.01 -6.76 -5.98
N LYS A 14 14.93 -5.46 -6.23
CA LYS A 14 14.51 -4.47 -5.24
C LYS A 14 13.09 -3.99 -5.52
N TYR A 15 12.34 -3.74 -4.47
CA TYR A 15 10.96 -3.25 -4.51
C TYR A 15 10.77 -2.13 -3.51
N ALA A 16 9.83 -1.24 -3.78
CA ALA A 16 9.42 -0.16 -2.89
C ALA A 16 7.95 -0.36 -2.52
N VAL A 17 7.63 -0.22 -1.23
CA VAL A 17 6.27 -0.15 -0.72
C VAL A 17 5.91 1.31 -0.59
N LEU A 18 4.83 1.74 -1.23
CA LEU A 18 4.33 3.10 -1.17
C LEU A 18 2.95 3.10 -0.52
N LEU A 19 2.73 4.00 0.43
CA LEU A 19 1.39 4.27 0.93
C LEU A 19 0.87 5.54 0.25
N SER A 20 -0.37 5.46 -0.22
CA SER A 20 -1.14 6.67 -0.49
C SER A 20 -1.58 7.24 0.85
N LEU A 21 -1.12 8.45 1.17
CA LEU A 21 -1.82 9.23 2.18
C LEU A 21 -3.02 9.82 1.44
N GLU A 22 -4.19 9.22 1.62
CA GLU A 22 -5.42 9.95 1.37
C GLU A 22 -5.33 11.24 2.20
N GLU A 23 -5.58 12.36 1.51
CA GLU A 23 -5.45 13.68 2.08
C GLU A 23 -6.47 13.78 3.23
N GLU A 24 -6.00 13.66 4.48
CA GLU A 24 -6.73 13.87 5.74
C GLU A 24 -7.30 15.32 5.87
N GLU A 25 -7.66 15.99 4.77
CA GLU A 25 -8.07 17.40 4.72
C GLU A 25 -9.46 17.64 4.10
N SER A 26 -10.36 16.67 4.06
CA SER A 26 -11.77 16.96 3.77
C SER A 26 -12.81 16.12 4.51
N VAL A 27 -12.51 15.71 5.74
CA VAL A 27 -13.58 15.55 6.74
C VAL A 27 -13.98 16.95 7.22
N GLU A 28 -14.65 17.69 6.34
CA GLU A 28 -15.61 18.69 6.83
C GLU A 28 -16.73 17.87 7.46
N ASP A 29 -16.67 17.82 8.79
CA ASP A 29 -17.73 17.50 9.74
C ASP A 29 -19.05 18.17 9.32
N GLU A 30 -19.73 17.61 8.31
CA GLU A 30 -21.13 17.88 8.05
C GLU A 30 -21.90 16.98 9.02
N GLU A 31 -22.16 17.50 10.21
CA GLU A 31 -23.18 16.99 11.11
C GLU A 31 -24.51 16.88 10.34
N ASP A 32 -24.80 15.71 9.77
CA ASP A 32 -26.14 15.37 9.29
C ASP A 32 -26.79 14.42 10.30
N GLU A 33 -27.85 14.93 10.90
CA GLU A 33 -28.59 14.35 12.00
C GLU A 33 -29.44 13.15 11.52
N GLU A 34 -29.41 12.07 12.31
CA GLU A 34 -30.46 11.04 12.45
C GLU A 34 -31.01 10.36 11.18
N ASP A 35 -30.57 9.12 10.92
CA ASP A 35 -31.52 8.03 10.63
C ASP A 35 -30.95 6.68 11.11
N GLU A 36 -31.67 6.03 12.03
CA GLU A 36 -31.45 4.64 12.40
C GLU A 36 -32.04 3.76 11.29
N GLU A 37 -31.27 2.85 10.66
CA GLU A 37 -31.63 1.43 10.42
C GLU A 37 -30.40 0.67 9.89
N ASP A 38 -30.09 -0.46 10.56
CA ASP A 38 -29.20 -1.57 10.19
C ASP A 38 -28.65 -1.59 8.74
N GLU A 39 -27.36 -1.29 8.58
CA GLU A 39 -26.47 -2.04 7.70
C GLU A 39 -25.17 -2.29 8.49
N GLU A 40 -24.93 -3.54 8.87
CA GLU A 40 -23.62 -3.99 9.37
C GLU A 40 -22.64 -3.91 8.18
N ASP A 41 -22.17 -2.70 7.86
CA ASP A 41 -21.11 -2.48 6.89
C ASP A 41 -19.78 -2.94 7.50
N GLU A 42 -19.33 -4.09 7.02
CA GLU A 42 -17.97 -4.59 7.18
C GLU A 42 -17.03 -3.65 6.43
N GLU A 43 -16.28 -2.74 7.07
CA GLU A 43 -15.06 -2.13 6.49
C GLU A 43 -14.28 -1.25 7.51
N ASP A 44 -13.89 -1.81 8.67
CA ASP A 44 -12.86 -1.21 9.55
C ASP A 44 -11.43 -1.50 9.00
N GLU A 45 -11.16 -1.14 7.74
CA GLU A 45 -9.80 -1.03 7.18
C GLU A 45 -9.54 0.35 6.49
N GLU A 46 -10.44 1.33 6.68
CA GLU A 46 -10.39 2.64 6.00
C GLU A 46 -9.30 3.62 6.49
N ASP A 47 -8.52 3.30 7.53
CA ASP A 47 -7.52 4.23 8.10
C ASP A 47 -6.05 3.89 7.73
N GLU A 48 -5.78 2.71 7.16
CA GLU A 48 -4.45 2.33 6.64
C GLU A 48 -4.47 2.45 5.10
N GLY A 49 -4.28 3.68 4.60
CA GLY A 49 -4.38 4.03 3.18
C GLY A 49 -3.72 3.02 2.22
N GLU A 50 -4.24 2.95 0.99
CA GLU A 50 -3.90 1.88 0.03
C GLU A 50 -2.37 1.77 -0.21
N ALA A 51 -1.83 0.60 0.12
CA ALA A 51 -0.43 0.24 -0.10
C ALA A 51 -0.23 -0.33 -1.50
N VAL A 52 0.75 0.20 -2.23
CA VAL A 52 1.17 -0.31 -3.55
C VAL A 52 2.64 -0.71 -3.53
N ILE A 53 2.96 -1.87 -4.12
CA ILE A 53 4.32 -2.39 -4.21
C ILE A 53 4.80 -2.28 -5.66
N LEU A 54 5.92 -1.58 -5.87
CA LEU A 54 6.53 -1.37 -7.18
C LEU A 54 7.95 -1.92 -7.24
N LYS A 55 8.42 -2.32 -8.43
CA LYS A 55 9.76 -2.87 -8.66
C LYS A 55 10.72 -1.81 -9.17
N TYR A 56 11.96 -1.83 -8.67
CA TYR A 56 13.02 -1.02 -9.26
C TYR A 56 13.54 -1.65 -10.56
N VAL A 57 13.45 -0.89 -11.64
CA VAL A 57 13.99 -1.26 -12.96
C VAL A 57 14.86 -0.14 -13.52
N PHE A 58 15.72 -0.46 -14.48
CA PHE A 58 16.54 0.53 -15.16
C PHE A 58 15.92 0.86 -16.52
N ASP A 59 15.73 2.14 -16.79
CA ASP A 59 15.31 2.60 -18.11
C ASP A 59 16.44 2.49 -19.16
N GLU A 60 16.15 2.87 -20.40
CA GLU A 60 17.13 2.84 -21.50
C GLU A 60 18.34 3.78 -21.29
N GLU A 61 18.21 4.75 -20.39
CA GLU A 61 19.26 5.73 -20.03
C GLU A 61 20.08 5.26 -18.82
N GLY A 62 19.66 4.18 -18.16
CA GLY A 62 20.28 3.62 -16.96
C GLY A 62 19.85 4.31 -15.67
N ASN A 63 18.73 5.02 -15.65
CA ASN A 63 18.14 5.57 -14.43
C ASN A 63 17.27 4.51 -13.76
N GLU A 64 17.34 4.44 -12.43
CA GLU A 64 16.43 3.62 -11.63
C GLU A 64 15.04 4.27 -11.61
N ILE A 65 14.05 3.54 -12.09
CA ILE A 65 12.63 3.91 -12.08
C ILE A 65 11.83 2.81 -11.36
N LEU A 66 10.60 3.15 -10.96
CA LEU A 66 9.65 2.20 -10.39
C LEU A 66 8.68 1.74 -11.49
N GLU A 67 8.45 0.45 -11.59
CA GLU A 67 7.54 -0.20 -12.54
C GLU A 67 6.60 -1.16 -11.80
N ASP A 68 5.36 -1.29 -12.28
CA ASP A 68 4.38 -2.23 -11.75
C ASP A 68 4.83 -3.69 -11.94
N ILE A 69 4.40 -4.57 -11.04
CA ILE A 69 4.69 -6.01 -11.14
C ILE A 69 3.60 -6.67 -11.99
N GLU A 70 3.92 -7.04 -13.24
CA GLU A 70 2.97 -7.72 -14.14
C GLU A 70 2.79 -9.23 -13.85
N ASP A 71 3.72 -9.83 -13.09
CA ASP A 71 3.73 -11.25 -12.78
C ASP A 71 3.08 -11.51 -11.41
N ASP A 72 1.89 -12.15 -11.41
CA ASP A 72 1.12 -12.47 -10.21
C ASP A 72 1.92 -13.31 -9.19
N GLU A 73 2.79 -14.23 -9.65
CA GLU A 73 3.63 -15.05 -8.76
C GLU A 73 4.71 -14.19 -8.09
N GLU A 74 5.27 -13.22 -8.81
CA GLU A 74 6.22 -12.26 -8.26
C GLU A 74 5.52 -11.34 -7.25
N TRP A 75 4.34 -10.83 -7.58
CA TRP A 75 3.55 -9.97 -6.70
C TRP A 75 3.23 -10.67 -5.38
N GLU A 76 2.68 -11.89 -5.44
CA GLU A 76 2.32 -12.66 -4.26
C GLU A 76 3.54 -12.90 -3.35
N LYS A 77 4.72 -13.16 -3.91
CA LYS A 77 5.94 -13.36 -3.11
C LYS A 77 6.36 -12.09 -2.37
N VAL A 78 6.34 -10.94 -3.04
CA VAL A 78 6.80 -9.69 -2.45
C VAL A 78 5.80 -9.19 -1.41
N ALA A 79 4.50 -9.30 -1.70
CA ALA A 79 3.43 -9.02 -0.74
C ALA A 79 3.56 -9.88 0.52
N ASN A 80 3.70 -11.20 0.37
CA ASN A 80 3.92 -12.11 1.49
C ASN A 80 5.18 -11.74 2.30
N ALA A 81 6.28 -11.39 1.63
CA ALA A 81 7.51 -11.00 2.31
C ALA A 81 7.34 -9.73 3.17
N TRP A 82 6.56 -8.75 2.67
CA TRP A 82 6.24 -7.54 3.41
C TRP A 82 5.32 -7.85 4.60
N GLU A 83 4.24 -8.60 4.38
CA GLU A 83 3.32 -9.02 5.46
C GLU A 83 4.06 -9.79 6.57
N GLU A 84 4.94 -10.74 6.21
CA GLU A 84 5.73 -11.47 7.21
C GLU A 84 6.63 -10.54 8.04
N MET A 85 7.16 -9.46 7.45
CA MET A 85 7.96 -8.47 8.17
C MET A 85 7.11 -7.64 9.14
N LEU A 86 5.93 -7.18 8.72
CA LEU A 86 4.99 -6.46 9.59
C LEU A 86 4.53 -7.32 10.78
N ILE A 87 4.20 -8.58 10.54
CA ILE A 87 3.80 -9.53 11.60
C ILE A 87 4.93 -9.72 12.62
N GLN A 88 6.18 -9.75 12.15
CA GLN A 88 7.34 -9.94 13.01
C GLN A 88 7.68 -8.69 13.83
N GLU A 89 7.40 -7.48 13.31
CA GLU A 89 7.54 -6.22 14.07
C GLU A 89 6.43 -6.01 15.10
N ASN A 90 5.23 -6.53 14.85
CA ASN A 90 4.08 -6.35 15.75
C ASN A 90 3.90 -7.49 16.78
N SER A 91 4.83 -8.46 16.86
CA SER A 91 4.78 -9.62 17.79
C SER A 91 5.60 -9.46 19.07
#